data_AF-A0A6T9YJI0-F1
#
_entry.id   AF-A0A6T9YJI0-F1
#
_cell.length_a   1.000
_cell.length_b   1.000
_cell.length_c   1.000
_cell.angle_alpha   90.00
_cell.angle_beta   90.00
_cell.angle_gamma   90.00
#
_symmetry.space_group_name_H-M   'P 1'
#
loop_
_entity.id
_entity.type
_entity.pdbx_description
1 polymer ?
#
loop_
_entity_poly.entity_id
_entity_poly.type
_entity_poly.pdbx_seq_one_letter_code
_entity_poly.pdbx_strand_id
1 'polypeptide(L)'
;MNKRKAVSERMPASKAHLRTLKKLFLKDLRKYLLDIDVSQDIKSMKVELKRVYDKATESWKQRVASELSLSKWTLFEDIMAGEIQKKEIHNARTKTEEILDLEKRTECSLNKLRDMASKLGKQRDEREKTIAKKKGQIESEMKILEAEEAKLKTLQKRGKIGVCGHVLNTALGCGHQVCDSCATTWLSNRKKCPVCKTRVTRKLKLYP
;
A
#
# COMPACT_ATOMS: atom_id res chain seq x y z
N MET A 1 65.97 -71.39 -13.47
CA MET A 1 65.25 -70.13 -13.21
C MET A 1 64.20 -69.93 -14.28
N ASN A 2 62.90 -69.91 -13.95
CA ASN A 2 61.87 -69.21 -14.73
C ASN A 2 60.55 -69.15 -13.95
N LYS A 3 60.28 -67.99 -13.33
CA LYS A 3 59.01 -67.66 -12.65
C LYS A 3 58.02 -67.18 -13.72
N ARG A 4 57.00 -67.99 -14.04
CA ARG A 4 55.85 -67.52 -14.84
C ARG A 4 54.93 -66.69 -13.92
N LYS A 5 54.91 -65.37 -14.11
CA LYS A 5 53.89 -64.47 -13.54
C LYS A 5 52.61 -64.58 -14.37
N ALA A 6 51.53 -65.03 -13.75
CA ALA A 6 50.19 -64.92 -14.33
C ALA A 6 49.72 -63.47 -14.22
N VAL A 7 49.62 -62.77 -15.36
CA VAL A 7 49.00 -61.45 -15.46
C VAL A 7 47.50 -61.67 -15.63
N SER A 8 46.74 -61.42 -14.57
CA SER A 8 45.27 -61.38 -14.60
C SER A 8 44.83 -60.08 -15.27
N GLU A 9 44.58 -60.11 -16.58
CA GLU A 9 43.93 -59.03 -17.31
C GLU A 9 42.47 -58.86 -16.83
N ARG A 10 42.24 -57.93 -15.90
CA ARG A 10 40.89 -57.46 -15.58
C ARG A 10 40.53 -56.33 -16.53
N MET A 11 39.77 -56.64 -17.58
CA MET A 11 39.23 -55.61 -18.49
C MET A 11 38.43 -54.53 -17.72
N PRO A 12 38.53 -53.25 -18.10
CA PRO A 12 37.69 -52.19 -17.54
C PRO A 12 36.23 -52.44 -17.91
N ALA A 13 35.32 -52.25 -16.95
CA ALA A 13 33.90 -52.36 -17.21
C ALA A 13 33.52 -51.33 -18.29
N SER A 14 32.93 -51.78 -19.39
CA SER A 14 32.60 -50.89 -20.51
C SER A 14 31.59 -49.82 -20.06
N LYS A 15 31.61 -48.65 -20.70
CA LYS A 15 30.65 -47.56 -20.44
C LYS A 15 29.18 -48.01 -20.59
N ALA A 16 28.92 -49.09 -21.32
CA ALA A 16 27.61 -49.71 -21.43
C ALA A 16 27.22 -50.45 -20.13
N HIS A 17 28.16 -51.15 -19.50
CA HIS A 17 27.94 -51.86 -18.24
C HIS A 17 27.57 -50.91 -17.09
N LEU A 18 28.27 -49.79 -16.96
CA LEU A 18 27.94 -48.76 -15.96
C LEU A 18 26.56 -48.12 -16.19
N ARG A 19 26.13 -47.94 -17.46
CA ARG A 19 24.77 -47.46 -17.77
C ARG A 19 23.71 -48.48 -17.36
N THR A 20 23.97 -49.78 -17.50
CA THR A 20 23.07 -50.85 -17.07
C THR A 20 22.93 -50.86 -15.55
N LEU A 21 24.05 -50.74 -14.80
CA LEU A 21 24.01 -50.65 -13.34
C LEU A 21 23.25 -49.42 -12.84
N LYS A 22 23.41 -48.25 -13.50
CA LYS A 22 22.63 -47.04 -13.21
C LYS A 22 21.13 -47.24 -13.43
N LYS A 23 20.72 -47.94 -14.50
CA LYS A 23 19.31 -48.25 -14.76
C LYS A 23 18.72 -49.18 -13.70
N LEU A 24 19.47 -50.18 -13.25
CA LEU A 24 19.05 -51.10 -12.19
C LEU A 24 18.87 -50.38 -10.85
N PHE A 25 19.83 -49.52 -10.47
CA PHE A 25 19.73 -48.71 -9.25
C PHE A 25 18.49 -47.81 -9.25
N LEU A 26 18.20 -47.11 -10.37
CA LEU A 26 17.01 -46.27 -10.50
C LEU A 26 15.70 -47.06 -10.45
N LYS A 27 15.70 -48.30 -10.96
CA LYS A 27 14.54 -49.20 -10.90
C LYS A 27 14.25 -49.64 -9.46
N ASP A 28 15.29 -50.00 -8.71
CA ASP A 28 15.16 -50.36 -7.30
C ASP A 28 14.69 -49.16 -6.47
N LEU A 29 15.29 -47.98 -6.69
CA LEU A 29 14.87 -46.74 -6.02
C LEU A 29 13.38 -46.43 -6.26
N ARG A 30 12.92 -46.58 -7.50
CA ARG A 30 11.50 -46.36 -7.86
C ARG A 30 10.56 -47.34 -7.18
N LYS A 31 10.96 -48.61 -7.03
CA LYS A 31 10.19 -49.62 -6.32
C LYS A 31 9.98 -49.21 -4.85
N TYR A 32 11.04 -48.75 -4.19
CA TYR A 32 10.96 -48.28 -2.80
C TYR A 32 10.14 -46.98 -2.63
N LEU A 33 10.10 -46.13 -3.65
CA LEU A 33 9.35 -44.86 -3.62
C LEU A 33 7.83 -45.04 -3.82
N LEU A 34 7.39 -46.14 -4.42
CA LEU A 34 5.96 -46.42 -4.69
C LEU A 34 5.21 -46.93 -3.45
N ASP A 35 5.93 -47.36 -2.41
CA ASP A 35 5.34 -47.93 -1.19
C ASP A 35 5.07 -46.87 -0.09
N ILE A 36 5.21 -45.57 -0.39
CA ILE A 36 5.12 -44.48 0.60
C ILE A 36 3.81 -43.69 0.39
N ASP A 37 2.89 -43.79 1.35
CA ASP A 37 1.58 -43.09 1.37
C ASP A 37 1.74 -41.59 1.69
N VAL A 38 1.08 -40.72 0.92
CA VAL A 38 1.36 -39.27 0.84
C VAL A 38 0.18 -38.48 1.40
N SER A 39 0.14 -38.25 2.72
CA SER A 39 -0.84 -37.27 3.24
C SER A 39 -0.47 -36.56 4.54
N GLN A 40 0.39 -37.10 5.42
CA GLN A 40 0.79 -36.37 6.63
C GLN A 40 2.30 -36.41 6.85
N ASP A 41 2.87 -35.21 6.99
CA ASP A 41 4.26 -34.89 7.33
C ASP A 41 5.31 -34.98 6.21
N ILE A 42 5.37 -33.94 5.37
CA ILE A 42 6.51 -33.66 4.49
C ILE A 42 7.86 -33.70 5.24
N LYS A 43 7.90 -33.34 6.53
CA LYS A 43 9.11 -33.45 7.37
C LYS A 43 9.43 -34.89 7.75
N SER A 44 8.44 -35.67 8.19
CA SER A 44 8.60 -37.11 8.49
C SER A 44 8.98 -37.89 7.22
N MET A 45 8.33 -37.58 6.10
CA MET A 45 8.65 -38.11 4.78
C MET A 45 10.08 -37.81 4.34
N LYS A 46 10.62 -36.60 4.58
CA LYS A 46 12.03 -36.28 4.29
C LYS A 46 13.00 -37.16 5.07
N VAL A 47 12.68 -37.47 6.33
CA VAL A 47 13.51 -38.33 7.19
C VAL A 47 13.46 -39.78 6.71
N GLU A 48 12.27 -40.32 6.45
CA GLU A 48 12.12 -41.70 5.99
C GLU A 48 12.69 -41.90 4.58
N LEU A 49 12.49 -40.94 3.69
CA LEU A 49 13.07 -40.92 2.34
C LEU A 49 14.60 -40.95 2.40
N LYS A 50 15.21 -40.17 3.31
CA LYS A 50 16.66 -40.19 3.52
C LYS A 50 17.12 -41.56 4.02
N ARG A 51 16.42 -42.16 5.00
CA ARG A 51 16.77 -43.49 5.54
C ARG A 51 16.70 -44.57 4.46
N VAL A 52 15.64 -44.57 3.64
CA VAL A 52 15.49 -45.52 2.53
C VAL A 52 16.57 -45.32 1.48
N TYR A 53 16.88 -44.07 1.12
CA TYR A 53 17.96 -43.74 0.20
C TYR A 53 19.33 -44.23 0.71
N ASP A 54 19.65 -43.99 1.98
CA ASP A 54 20.90 -44.41 2.61
C ASP A 54 21.01 -45.94 2.60
N LYS A 55 19.92 -46.66 2.93
CA LYS A 55 19.88 -48.13 2.91
C LYS A 55 20.03 -48.72 1.50
N ALA A 56 19.38 -48.13 0.50
CA ALA A 56 19.53 -48.54 -0.90
C ALA A 56 20.94 -48.27 -1.41
N THR A 57 21.52 -47.13 -1.03
CA THR A 57 22.90 -46.76 -1.37
C THR A 57 23.88 -47.76 -0.78
N GLU A 58 23.73 -48.14 0.48
CA GLU A 58 24.63 -49.10 1.14
C GLU A 58 24.52 -50.51 0.55
N SER A 59 23.30 -50.97 0.27
CA SER A 59 23.06 -52.25 -0.42
C SER A 59 23.67 -52.28 -1.82
N TRP A 60 23.56 -51.16 -2.55
CA TRP A 60 24.18 -51.02 -3.87
C TRP A 60 25.71 -50.98 -3.79
N LYS A 61 26.29 -50.25 -2.82
CA LYS A 61 27.73 -50.24 -2.53
C LYS A 61 28.26 -51.65 -2.29
N GLN A 62 27.58 -52.45 -1.48
CA GLN A 62 27.97 -53.83 -1.19
C GLN A 62 27.97 -54.71 -2.43
N ARG A 63 26.93 -54.62 -3.28
CA ARG A 63 26.86 -55.37 -4.54
C ARG A 63 27.96 -54.97 -5.50
N VAL A 64 28.19 -53.68 -5.67
CA VAL A 64 29.19 -53.20 -6.63
C VAL A 64 30.63 -53.41 -6.13
N ALA A 65 30.87 -53.32 -4.82
CA ALA A 65 32.17 -53.67 -4.22
C ALA A 65 32.55 -55.14 -4.43
N SER A 66 31.55 -56.02 -4.58
CA SER A 66 31.77 -57.43 -4.93
C SER A 66 32.14 -57.65 -6.41
N GLU A 67 31.80 -56.69 -7.29
CA GLU A 67 31.96 -56.82 -8.76
C GLU A 67 33.07 -55.91 -9.35
N LEU A 68 33.43 -54.81 -8.68
CA LEU A 68 34.43 -53.85 -9.14
C LEU A 68 35.66 -53.86 -8.22
N SER A 69 36.86 -53.77 -8.80
CA SER A 69 38.07 -53.46 -8.02
C SER A 69 37.94 -52.08 -7.39
N LEU A 70 38.51 -51.88 -6.19
CA LEU A 70 38.55 -50.59 -5.47
C LEU A 70 38.86 -49.39 -6.38
N SER A 71 39.77 -49.55 -7.35
CA SER A 71 40.15 -48.51 -8.33
C SER A 71 39.05 -48.08 -9.31
N LYS A 72 38.10 -48.96 -9.64
CA LYS A 72 36.97 -48.65 -10.53
C LYS A 72 35.83 -47.99 -9.75
N TRP A 73 35.74 -48.26 -8.45
CA TRP A 73 34.76 -47.67 -7.56
C TRP A 73 35.05 -46.19 -7.29
N THR A 74 36.30 -45.85 -6.97
CA THR A 74 36.71 -44.45 -6.77
C THR A 74 36.46 -43.59 -8.00
N LEU A 75 36.77 -44.11 -9.20
CA LEU A 75 36.47 -43.42 -10.46
C LEU A 75 34.97 -43.17 -10.66
N PHE A 76 34.11 -44.10 -10.23
CA PHE A 76 32.66 -43.93 -10.31
C PHE A 76 32.16 -42.86 -9.33
N GLU A 77 32.67 -42.86 -8.09
CA GLU A 77 32.34 -41.85 -7.09
C GLU A 77 32.74 -40.44 -7.57
N ASP A 78 33.94 -40.29 -8.16
CA ASP A 78 34.40 -39.03 -8.72
C ASP A 78 33.50 -38.53 -9.87
N ILE A 79 33.08 -39.44 -10.77
CA ILE A 79 32.17 -39.09 -11.88
C ILE A 79 30.81 -38.65 -11.34
N MET A 80 30.24 -39.37 -10.37
CA MET A 80 28.94 -39.04 -9.78
C MET A 80 29.00 -37.74 -8.98
N ALA A 81 30.06 -37.51 -8.20
CA ALA A 81 30.29 -36.26 -7.50
C ALA A 81 30.36 -35.09 -8.49
N GLY A 82 31.08 -35.26 -9.60
CA GLY A 82 31.12 -34.26 -10.68
C GLY A 82 29.76 -34.00 -11.34
N GLU A 83 28.93 -35.03 -11.56
CA GLU A 83 27.56 -34.86 -12.09
C GLU A 83 26.65 -34.11 -11.09
N ILE A 84 26.75 -34.43 -9.80
CA ILE A 84 25.98 -33.76 -8.73
C ILE A 84 26.38 -32.28 -8.65
N GLN A 85 27.69 -31.99 -8.59
CA GLN A 85 28.21 -30.62 -8.52
C GLN A 85 27.76 -29.80 -9.75
N LYS A 86 27.76 -30.38 -10.95
CA LYS A 86 27.27 -29.70 -12.17
C LYS A 86 25.79 -29.34 -12.07
N LYS A 87 24.94 -30.22 -11.52
CA LYS A 87 23.51 -29.95 -11.31
C LYS A 87 23.29 -28.86 -10.27
N GLU A 88 24.05 -28.88 -9.19
CA GLU A 88 23.97 -27.85 -8.14
C GLU A 88 24.38 -26.49 -8.69
N ILE A 89 25.47 -26.41 -9.47
CA ILE A 89 25.89 -25.18 -10.14
C ILE A 89 24.82 -24.68 -11.12
N HIS A 90 24.20 -25.58 -11.89
CA HIS A 90 23.13 -25.19 -12.80
C HIS A 90 21.91 -24.64 -12.05
N ASN A 91 21.44 -25.32 -11.01
CA ASN A 91 20.33 -24.86 -10.17
C ASN A 91 20.66 -23.53 -9.46
N ALA A 92 21.90 -23.32 -9.06
CA ALA A 92 22.35 -22.05 -8.50
C ALA A 92 22.28 -20.93 -9.55
N ARG A 93 22.73 -21.18 -10.78
CA ARG A 93 22.66 -20.21 -11.88
C ARG A 93 21.22 -19.82 -12.22
N THR A 94 20.32 -20.79 -12.35
CA THR A 94 18.91 -20.49 -12.65
C THR A 94 18.26 -19.66 -11.54
N LYS A 95 18.53 -19.97 -10.27
CA LYS A 95 18.06 -19.15 -9.14
C LYS A 95 18.63 -17.73 -9.17
N THR A 96 19.90 -17.57 -9.52
CA THR A 96 20.50 -16.23 -9.66
C THR A 96 19.84 -15.44 -10.79
N GLU A 97 19.54 -16.06 -11.92
CA GLU A 97 18.80 -15.44 -13.02
C GLU A 97 17.38 -15.01 -12.60
N GLU A 98 16.66 -15.86 -11.87
CA GLU A 98 15.34 -15.52 -11.32
C GLU A 98 15.39 -14.33 -10.35
N ILE A 99 16.43 -14.26 -9.50
CA ILE A 99 16.66 -13.12 -8.58
C ILE A 99 16.92 -11.85 -9.37
N LEU A 100 17.80 -11.88 -10.37
CA LEU A 100 18.10 -10.72 -11.21
C LEU A 100 16.85 -10.20 -11.95
N ASP A 101 15.99 -11.09 -12.42
CA ASP A 101 14.73 -10.71 -13.06
C ASP A 101 13.69 -10.16 -12.07
N LEU A 102 13.70 -10.62 -10.82
CA LEU A 102 12.92 -10.01 -9.75
C LEU A 102 13.44 -8.60 -9.43
N GLU A 103 14.75 -8.41 -9.31
CA GLU A 103 15.38 -7.11 -9.05
C GLU A 103 15.00 -6.08 -10.13
N LYS A 104 15.13 -6.43 -11.41
CA LYS A 104 14.71 -5.58 -12.54
C LYS A 104 13.23 -5.19 -12.47
N ARG A 105 12.35 -6.14 -12.10
CA ARG A 105 10.91 -5.85 -11.92
C ARG A 105 10.68 -4.90 -10.75
N THR A 106 11.38 -5.07 -9.64
CA THR A 106 11.28 -4.16 -8.49
C THR A 106 11.79 -2.77 -8.82
N GLU A 107 12.90 -2.65 -9.56
CA GLU A 107 13.45 -1.36 -10.00
C GLU A 107 12.46 -0.62 -10.93
N CYS A 108 11.84 -1.33 -11.88
CA CYS A 108 10.80 -0.77 -12.74
C CYS A 108 9.61 -0.23 -11.92
N SER A 109 9.16 -0.98 -10.91
CA SER A 109 8.10 -0.55 -9.99
C SER A 109 8.52 0.66 -9.15
N LEU A 110 9.76 0.72 -8.66
CA LEU A 110 10.29 1.86 -7.90
C LEU A 110 10.37 3.13 -8.75
N ASN A 111 10.77 3.02 -10.01
CA ASN A 111 10.79 4.16 -10.93
C ASN A 111 9.38 4.71 -11.20
N LYS A 112 8.38 3.83 -11.37
CA LYS A 112 6.97 4.26 -11.47
C LYS A 112 6.48 4.98 -10.21
N LEU A 113 6.84 4.48 -9.02
CA LEU A 113 6.50 5.14 -7.75
C LEU A 113 7.17 6.52 -7.62
N ARG A 114 8.44 6.64 -8.05
CA ARG A 114 9.16 7.92 -8.09
C ARG A 114 8.47 8.94 -9.00
N ASP A 115 8.03 8.52 -10.19
CA ASP A 115 7.31 9.39 -11.12
C ASP A 115 5.96 9.84 -10.55
N MET A 116 5.22 8.94 -9.90
CA MET A 116 3.97 9.28 -9.22
C MET A 116 4.20 10.26 -8.08
N ALA A 117 5.22 10.05 -7.26
CA ALA A 117 5.58 10.98 -6.18
C ALA A 117 5.94 12.37 -6.72
N SER A 118 6.68 12.44 -7.83
CA SER A 118 7.02 13.70 -8.51
C SER A 118 5.75 14.43 -9.02
N LYS A 119 4.81 13.71 -9.63
CA LYS A 119 3.52 14.28 -10.08
C LYS A 119 2.70 14.81 -8.90
N LEU A 120 2.62 14.06 -7.80
CA LEU A 120 1.90 14.49 -6.59
C LEU A 120 2.55 15.73 -5.94
N GLY A 121 3.88 15.83 -5.95
CA GLY A 121 4.61 17.02 -5.51
C GLY A 121 4.18 18.26 -6.31
N LYS A 122 4.18 18.19 -7.64
CA LYS A 122 3.73 19.30 -8.51
C LYS A 122 2.28 19.70 -8.25
N GLN A 123 1.38 18.72 -8.10
CA GLN A 123 -0.03 18.99 -7.77
C GLN A 123 -0.20 19.66 -6.41
N ARG A 124 0.60 19.28 -5.41
CA ARG A 124 0.60 19.92 -4.10
C ARG A 124 1.00 21.39 -4.22
N ASP A 125 2.11 21.67 -4.92
CA ASP A 125 2.61 23.04 -5.08
C ASP A 125 1.61 23.95 -5.81
N GLU A 126 0.92 23.43 -6.84
CA GLU A 126 -0.15 24.15 -7.55
C GLU A 126 -1.36 24.44 -6.65
N ARG A 127 -1.77 23.46 -5.82
CA ARG A 127 -2.85 23.64 -4.84
C ARG A 127 -2.46 24.67 -3.79
N GLU A 128 -1.22 24.65 -3.31
CA GLU A 128 -0.72 25.60 -2.31
C GLU A 128 -0.72 27.04 -2.84
N LYS A 129 -0.28 27.26 -4.09
CA LYS A 129 -0.40 28.55 -4.78
C LYS A 129 -1.86 29.02 -4.89
N THR A 130 -2.78 28.10 -5.19
CA THR A 130 -4.22 28.41 -5.28
C THR A 130 -4.80 28.79 -3.92
N ILE A 131 -4.42 28.07 -2.86
CA ILE A 131 -4.84 28.36 -1.49
C ILE A 131 -4.32 29.73 -1.05
N ALA A 132 -3.04 30.03 -1.29
CA ALA A 132 -2.45 31.33 -0.96
C ALA A 132 -3.19 32.49 -1.65
N LYS A 133 -3.53 32.33 -2.94
CA LYS A 133 -4.32 33.33 -3.69
C LYS A 133 -5.70 33.53 -3.07
N LYS A 134 -6.43 32.44 -2.78
CA LYS A 134 -7.76 32.51 -2.16
C LYS A 134 -7.72 33.11 -0.76
N LYS A 135 -6.69 32.81 0.03
CA LYS A 135 -6.49 33.41 1.36
C LYS A 135 -6.36 34.92 1.28
N GLY A 136 -5.56 35.44 0.34
CA GLY A 136 -5.45 36.88 0.11
C GLY A 136 -6.77 37.54 -0.31
N GLN A 137 -7.58 36.86 -1.13
CA GLN A 137 -8.92 37.35 -1.49
C GLN A 137 -9.84 37.43 -0.27
N ILE A 138 -9.91 36.37 0.53
CA ILE A 138 -10.74 36.33 1.76
C ILE A 138 -10.31 37.43 2.73
N GLU A 139 -9.01 37.62 2.95
CA GLU A 139 -8.49 38.69 3.81
C GLU A 139 -8.90 40.08 3.33
N SER A 140 -8.94 40.31 2.01
CA SER A 140 -9.41 41.58 1.45
C SER A 140 -10.93 41.78 1.59
N GLU A 141 -11.72 40.73 1.40
CA GLU A 141 -13.18 40.77 1.59
C GLU A 141 -13.55 40.99 3.05
N MET A 142 -12.86 40.35 3.99
CA MET A 142 -13.05 40.57 5.43
C MET A 142 -12.83 42.04 5.82
N LYS A 143 -11.78 42.70 5.31
CA LYS A 143 -11.53 44.12 5.57
C LYS A 143 -12.66 45.02 5.04
N ILE A 144 -13.24 44.68 3.89
CA ILE A 144 -14.37 45.42 3.33
C ILE A 144 -15.60 45.28 4.25
N LEU A 145 -15.91 44.05 4.67
CA LEU A 145 -17.04 43.78 5.57
C LEU A 145 -16.88 44.47 6.93
N GLU A 146 -15.68 44.47 7.50
CA GLU A 146 -15.37 45.20 8.74
C GLU A 146 -15.61 46.70 8.59
N ALA A 147 -15.20 47.29 7.44
CA ALA A 147 -15.43 48.70 7.15
C ALA A 147 -16.92 49.02 6.96
N GLU A 148 -17.68 48.13 6.33
CA GLU A 148 -19.15 48.27 6.19
C GLU A 148 -19.87 48.15 7.53
N GLU A 149 -19.47 47.21 8.38
CA GLU A 149 -20.01 47.06 9.72
C GLU A 149 -19.74 48.32 10.57
N ALA A 150 -18.53 48.88 10.47
CA ALA A 150 -18.20 50.14 11.13
C ALA A 150 -19.10 51.28 10.65
N LYS A 151 -19.35 51.40 9.33
CA LYS A 151 -20.30 52.38 8.77
C LYS A 151 -21.72 52.17 9.31
N LEU A 152 -22.22 50.92 9.34
CA LEU A 152 -23.55 50.61 9.88
C LEU A 152 -23.68 50.98 11.36
N LYS A 153 -22.65 50.71 12.17
CA LYS A 153 -22.61 51.11 13.59
C LYS A 153 -22.69 52.63 13.74
N THR A 154 -22.02 53.40 12.88
CA THR A 154 -22.14 54.87 12.91
C THR A 154 -23.53 55.36 12.51
N LEU A 155 -24.17 54.71 11.53
CA LEU A 155 -25.55 55.04 11.11
C LEU A 155 -26.57 54.69 12.21
N GLN A 156 -26.41 53.56 12.90
CA GLN A 156 -27.26 53.19 14.03
C GLN A 156 -27.16 54.20 15.18
N LYS A 157 -25.95 54.72 15.47
CA LYS A 157 -25.73 55.74 16.51
C LYS A 157 -26.41 57.09 16.21
N ARG A 158 -26.73 57.40 14.95
CA ARG A 158 -27.43 58.65 14.59
C ARG A 158 -28.92 58.65 14.93
N GLY A 159 -29.45 57.55 15.48
CA GLY A 159 -30.89 57.35 15.68
C GLY A 159 -31.59 57.21 14.33
N LYS A 160 -32.67 56.44 14.26
CA LYS A 160 -33.49 56.45 13.05
C LYS A 160 -34.11 57.85 12.93
N ILE A 161 -33.89 58.55 11.84
CA ILE A 161 -34.53 59.84 11.57
C ILE A 161 -35.82 59.55 10.83
N GLY A 162 -36.94 60.06 11.34
CA GLY A 162 -38.24 59.92 10.68
C GLY A 162 -38.35 60.82 9.45
N VAL A 163 -39.40 60.63 8.64
CA VAL A 163 -39.73 61.52 7.51
C VAL A 163 -39.85 63.00 7.95
N CYS A 164 -40.13 63.23 9.24
CA CYS A 164 -40.16 64.53 9.90
C CYS A 164 -38.79 65.19 10.11
N GLY A 165 -37.68 64.54 9.75
CA GLY A 165 -36.32 65.02 10.02
C GLY A 165 -35.87 64.90 11.48
N HIS A 166 -36.71 64.39 12.38
CA HIS A 166 -36.42 64.24 13.80
C HIS A 166 -36.17 62.77 14.19
N VAL A 167 -35.43 62.56 15.28
CA VAL A 167 -35.12 61.22 15.81
C VAL A 167 -36.41 60.48 16.21
N LEU A 168 -36.53 59.23 15.77
CA LEU A 168 -37.59 58.30 16.13
C LEU A 168 -37.39 57.81 17.57
N ASN A 169 -38.11 58.40 18.51
CA ASN A 169 -38.00 58.12 19.94
C ASN A 169 -39.33 57.64 20.56
N THR A 170 -40.34 57.34 19.74
CA THR A 170 -41.64 56.86 20.20
C THR A 170 -42.08 55.64 19.40
N ALA A 171 -42.32 54.53 20.08
CA ALA A 171 -42.94 53.35 19.48
C ALA A 171 -44.47 53.42 19.67
N LEU A 172 -45.20 53.17 18.59
CA LEU A 172 -46.65 52.98 18.65
C LEU A 172 -46.96 51.54 19.06
N GLY A 173 -48.14 51.27 19.64
CA GLY A 173 -48.55 49.91 20.03
C GLY A 173 -48.57 48.85 18.92
N CYS A 174 -48.36 49.25 17.66
CA CYS A 174 -48.19 48.36 16.51
C CYS A 174 -46.71 48.09 16.14
N GLY A 175 -45.75 48.55 16.94
CA GLY A 175 -44.31 48.35 16.72
C GLY A 175 -43.62 49.40 15.83
N HIS A 176 -44.37 50.24 15.10
CA HIS A 176 -43.78 51.29 14.27
C HIS A 176 -43.25 52.46 15.10
N GLN A 177 -42.07 52.96 14.72
CA GLN A 177 -41.39 54.06 15.41
C GLN A 177 -41.63 55.41 14.68
N VAL A 178 -41.93 56.46 15.44
CA VAL A 178 -42.18 57.83 14.98
C VAL A 178 -41.49 58.83 15.94
N CYS A 179 -41.23 60.07 15.50
CA CYS A 179 -40.79 61.14 16.40
C CYS A 179 -41.95 61.55 17.35
N ASP A 180 -41.69 61.85 18.63
CA ASP A 180 -42.76 62.12 19.64
C ASP A 180 -43.70 63.26 19.23
N SER A 181 -43.17 64.29 18.56
CA SER A 181 -43.97 65.40 18.01
C SER A 181 -44.98 64.89 16.97
N CYS A 182 -44.51 64.16 15.94
CA CYS A 182 -45.40 63.57 14.94
C CYS A 182 -46.35 62.53 15.52
N ALA A 183 -45.92 61.74 16.51
CA ALA A 183 -46.78 60.81 17.21
C ALA A 183 -47.96 61.54 17.86
N THR A 184 -47.65 62.63 18.56
CA THR A 184 -48.64 63.44 19.30
C THR A 184 -49.62 64.11 18.35
N THR A 185 -49.12 64.83 17.33
CA THR A 185 -49.96 65.53 16.34
C THR A 185 -50.80 64.59 15.48
N TRP A 186 -50.28 63.41 15.13
CA TRP A 186 -51.02 62.47 14.29
C TRP A 186 -52.10 61.72 15.08
N LEU A 187 -51.77 61.30 16.31
CA LEU A 187 -52.69 60.54 17.14
C LEU A 187 -53.80 61.40 17.73
N SER A 188 -53.59 62.70 17.94
CA SER A 188 -54.66 63.63 18.33
C SER A 188 -55.78 63.65 17.28
N ASN A 189 -55.43 63.53 16.00
CA ASN A 189 -56.38 63.68 14.90
C ASN A 189 -56.98 62.35 14.41
N ARG A 190 -56.19 61.28 14.31
CA ARG A 190 -56.64 60.05 13.59
C ARG A 190 -56.67 58.77 14.43
N LYS A 191 -56.04 58.74 15.62
CA LYS A 191 -55.89 57.54 16.49
C LYS A 191 -55.45 56.25 15.75
N LYS A 192 -54.76 56.38 14.62
CA LYS A 192 -54.29 55.28 13.75
C LYS A 192 -52.82 55.48 13.42
N CYS A 193 -52.07 54.38 13.27
CA CYS A 193 -50.67 54.42 12.89
C CYS A 193 -50.52 55.05 11.49
N PRO A 194 -49.60 56.02 11.28
CA PRO A 194 -49.38 56.60 9.96
C PRO A 194 -48.83 55.58 8.95
N VAL A 195 -48.13 54.53 9.42
CA VAL A 195 -47.50 53.50 8.59
C VAL A 195 -48.50 52.39 8.21
N CYS A 196 -49.00 51.63 9.18
CA CYS A 196 -49.84 50.46 8.92
C CYS A 196 -51.35 50.69 9.09
N LYS A 197 -51.78 51.92 9.41
CA LYS A 197 -53.19 52.33 9.62
C LYS A 197 -53.95 51.59 10.74
N THR A 198 -53.31 50.69 11.48
CA THR A 198 -53.87 50.02 12.68
C THR A 198 -54.22 51.05 13.75
N ARG A 199 -55.32 50.83 14.48
CA ARG A 199 -55.73 51.68 15.61
C ARG A 199 -54.67 51.62 16.71
N VAL A 200 -54.24 52.78 17.20
CA VAL A 200 -53.22 52.88 18.24
C VAL A 200 -53.89 53.26 19.55
N THR A 201 -53.76 52.40 20.56
CA THR A 201 -54.33 52.62 21.90
C THR A 201 -53.28 53.10 22.91
N ARG A 202 -52.00 52.90 22.63
CA ARG A 202 -50.87 53.28 23.50
C ARG A 202 -49.68 53.74 22.67
N LYS A 203 -48.95 54.73 23.17
CA LYS A 203 -47.60 55.10 22.71
C LYS A 203 -46.60 54.83 23.82
N LEU A 204 -45.44 54.31 23.47
CA LEU A 204 -44.32 54.03 24.37
C LEU A 204 -43.19 54.98 24.01
N LYS A 205 -42.78 55.83 24.96
CA LYS A 205 -41.54 56.60 24.79
C LYS A 205 -40.37 55.65 24.88
N LEU A 206 -39.56 55.62 23.83
CA LEU A 206 -38.27 54.96 23.84
C LEU A 206 -37.32 55.97 24.48
N TYR A 207 -37.02 55.77 25.76
CA TYR A 207 -35.93 56.51 26.37
C TYR A 207 -34.62 56.13 25.66
N PRO A 208 -33.71 57.09 25.40
CA PRO A 208 -32.35 56.76 25.02
C PRO A 208 -31.64 55.98 26.14
#